data_AF-A0A959BKX1-F1
#
_entry.id   AF-A0A959BKX1-F1
#
_cell.length_a   1.000
_cell.length_b   1.000
_cell.length_c   1.000
_cell.angle_alpha   90.00
_cell.angle_beta   90.00
_cell.angle_gamma   90.00
#
_symmetry.space_group_name_H-M   'P 1'
#
loop_
_entity.id
_entity.type
_entity.pdbx_description
1 polymer ?
#
loop_
_entity_poly.entity_id
_entity_poly.type
_entity_poly.pdbx_seq_one_letter_code
_entity_poly.pdbx_strand_id
1 'polypeptide(L)'
;MERALEYCTYVLISLTDRKLYIGYTTNLDRRLQEHNSGKVMSTPNRELKKICALAGINEVVTEGERTLPKSQLVTTHTARRSAATNLYLEGASLKTIADLGGWENSETLRLYLRASGFDSARLAKDLNFFK
;
A
#
# COMPACT_ATOMS: atom_id res chain seq x y z
N MET A 1 -27.90 -27.60 -13.27
CA MET A 1 -27.68 -26.26 -13.87
C MET A 1 -27.77 -25.25 -12.75
N GLU A 2 -26.64 -24.68 -12.36
CA GLU A 2 -26.56 -23.61 -11.36
C GLU A 2 -27.21 -22.35 -11.93
N ARG A 3 -28.16 -21.76 -11.20
CA ARG A 3 -28.87 -20.56 -11.63
C ARG A 3 -27.94 -19.37 -11.39
N ALA A 4 -27.42 -18.77 -12.46
CA ALA A 4 -26.65 -17.52 -12.35
C ALA A 4 -27.54 -16.44 -11.72
N LEU A 5 -27.07 -15.82 -10.63
CA LEU A 5 -27.79 -14.72 -10.00
C LEU A 5 -27.52 -13.45 -10.82
N GLU A 6 -28.56 -12.71 -11.16
CA GLU A 6 -28.43 -11.48 -11.95
C GLU A 6 -27.55 -10.45 -11.21
N TYR A 7 -27.82 -10.21 -9.92
CA TYR A 7 -26.92 -9.62 -8.92
C TYR A 7 -27.42 -9.99 -7.51
N CYS A 8 -26.52 -10.32 -6.58
CA CYS A 8 -26.84 -10.63 -5.19
C CYS A 8 -25.92 -9.87 -4.25
N THR A 9 -26.50 -9.11 -3.31
CA THR A 9 -25.79 -8.50 -2.18
C THR A 9 -25.63 -9.50 -1.05
N TYR A 10 -24.45 -9.54 -0.44
CA TYR A 10 -24.14 -10.45 0.68
C TYR A 10 -23.39 -9.72 1.79
N VAL A 11 -23.44 -10.30 2.99
CA VAL A 11 -22.67 -9.88 4.16
C VAL A 11 -21.83 -11.06 4.63
N LEU A 12 -20.51 -10.89 4.71
CA LEU A 12 -19.60 -11.86 5.32
C LEU A 12 -19.11 -11.32 6.66
N ILE A 13 -18.97 -12.19 7.66
CA ILE A 13 -18.31 -11.87 8.92
C ILE A 13 -16.94 -12.57 8.95
N SER A 14 -15.86 -11.80 9.16
CA SER A 14 -14.55 -12.40 9.40
C SER A 14 -14.53 -13.04 10.78
N LEU A 15 -14.27 -14.34 10.85
CA LEU A 15 -14.16 -15.04 12.13
C LEU A 15 -12.91 -14.64 12.93
N THR A 16 -11.86 -14.16 12.25
CA THR A 16 -10.58 -13.79 12.86
C THR A 16 -10.65 -12.45 13.60
N ASP A 17 -11.49 -11.53 13.13
CA ASP A 17 -11.48 -10.13 13.61
C ASP A 17 -12.88 -9.52 13.78
N ARG A 18 -13.92 -10.32 13.53
CA ARG A 18 -15.34 -9.98 13.67
C ARG A 18 -15.81 -8.78 12.83
N LYS A 19 -15.05 -8.33 11.82
CA LYS A 19 -15.51 -7.27 10.92
C LYS A 19 -16.49 -7.80 9.89
N LEU A 20 -17.45 -6.95 9.54
CA LEU A 20 -18.45 -7.19 8.51
C LEU A 20 -17.95 -6.70 7.14
N TYR A 21 -18.20 -7.50 6.11
CA TYR A 21 -17.87 -7.21 4.72
C TYR A 21 -19.15 -7.27 3.89
N ILE A 22 -19.53 -6.14 3.30
CA ILE A 22 -20.70 -6.04 2.44
C ILE A 22 -20.21 -5.95 1.00
N GLY A 23 -20.79 -6.76 0.11
CA GLY A 23 -20.44 -6.73 -1.30
C GLY A 23 -21.57 -7.28 -2.16
N TYR A 24 -21.38 -7.27 -3.48
CA TYR A 24 -22.29 -7.88 -4.43
C TYR A 24 -21.54 -8.87 -5.33
N THR A 25 -22.26 -9.86 -5.85
CA THR A 25 -21.73 -10.86 -6.79
C THR A 25 -22.87 -11.45 -7.62
N THR A 26 -22.54 -11.97 -8.79
CA THR A 26 -23.42 -12.82 -9.60
C THR A 26 -23.20 -14.31 -9.33
N ASN A 27 -22.14 -14.66 -8.59
CA ASN A 27 -21.77 -16.02 -8.20
C ASN A 27 -21.21 -16.03 -6.76
N LEU A 28 -21.94 -16.65 -5.84
CA LEU A 28 -21.58 -16.68 -4.41
C LEU A 28 -20.39 -17.60 -4.15
N ASP A 29 -20.34 -18.77 -4.79
CA ASP A 29 -19.27 -19.76 -4.58
C ASP A 29 -17.90 -19.23 -5.01
N ARG A 30 -17.82 -18.62 -6.21
CA ARG A 30 -16.61 -17.95 -6.69
C ARG A 30 -16.17 -16.86 -5.71
N ARG A 31 -17.12 -16.05 -5.24
CA ARG A 31 -16.80 -14.93 -4.34
C ARG A 31 -16.30 -15.40 -2.98
N LEU A 32 -16.87 -16.48 -2.45
CA LEU A 32 -16.45 -17.12 -1.21
C LEU A 32 -15.06 -17.74 -1.36
N GLN A 33 -14.77 -18.41 -2.47
CA GLN A 33 -13.44 -18.93 -2.79
C GLN A 33 -12.40 -17.80 -2.90
N GLU A 34 -12.71 -16.71 -3.60
CA GLU A 34 -11.83 -15.53 -3.69
C GLU A 34 -11.55 -14.92 -2.31
N HIS A 35 -12.56 -14.80 -1.45
CA HIS A 35 -12.41 -14.32 -0.07
C HIS A 35 -11.49 -15.23 0.76
N ASN A 36 -11.76 -16.54 0.75
CA ASN A 36 -11.02 -17.53 1.51
C ASN A 36 -9.58 -17.73 0.98
N SER A 37 -9.34 -17.47 -0.31
CA SER A 37 -8.01 -17.52 -0.91
C SER A 37 -7.07 -16.39 -0.43
N GLY A 38 -7.58 -15.41 0.31
CA GLY A 38 -6.79 -14.28 0.80
C GLY A 38 -6.41 -13.25 -0.27
N LYS A 39 -6.79 -13.44 -1.54
CA LYS A 39 -6.40 -12.58 -2.68
C LYS A 39 -7.26 -11.33 -2.87
N VAL A 40 -8.09 -10.97 -1.89
CA VAL A 40 -8.89 -9.72 -1.96
C VAL A 40 -7.98 -8.52 -1.68
N MET A 41 -8.15 -7.42 -2.42
CA MET A 41 -7.35 -6.18 -2.27
C MET A 41 -7.28 -5.61 -0.85
N SER A 42 -8.23 -5.97 0.02
CA SER A 42 -8.26 -5.56 1.42
C SER A 42 -7.34 -6.38 2.33
N THR A 43 -6.97 -7.60 1.94
CA THR A 43 -6.11 -8.50 2.74
C THR A 43 -4.69 -7.95 2.90
N PRO A 44 -3.99 -7.48 1.84
CA PRO A 44 -2.66 -6.90 1.97
C PRO A 44 -2.63 -5.64 2.85
N ASN A 45 -3.62 -4.76 2.71
CA ASN A 45 -3.73 -3.55 3.54
C ASN A 45 -3.94 -3.90 5.02
N ARG A 46 -4.76 -4.91 5.30
CA ARG A 46 -5.02 -5.36 6.67
C ARG A 46 -3.75 -5.89 7.34
N GLU A 47 -3.00 -6.74 6.66
CA GLU A 47 -1.76 -7.29 7.22
C GLU A 47 -0.68 -6.21 7.36
N LEU A 48 -0.58 -5.29 6.39
CA LEU A 48 0.35 -4.16 6.47
C LEU A 48 0.09 -3.30 7.72
N LYS A 49 -1.16 -2.99 8.04
CA LYS A 49 -1.52 -2.22 9.24
C LYS A 49 -1.06 -2.93 10.53
N LYS A 50 -1.22 -4.25 10.61
CA LYS A 50 -0.76 -5.04 11.75
C LYS A 50 0.77 -5.02 11.85
N ILE A 51 1.48 -5.23 10.75
CA ILE A 51 2.95 -5.21 10.72
C ILE A 51 3.48 -3.85 11.16
N CYS A 52 2.92 -2.75 10.64
CA CYS A 52 3.31 -1.40 11.04
C CYS A 52 3.02 -1.14 12.53
N ALA A 53 1.92 -1.66 13.06
CA ALA A 53 1.61 -1.54 14.48
C ALA A 53 2.61 -2.31 15.36
N LEU A 54 2.97 -3.54 14.96
CA LEU A 54 3.99 -4.35 15.64
C LEU A 54 5.38 -3.72 15.56
N ALA A 55 5.68 -3.02 14.46
CA ALA A 55 6.92 -2.26 14.28
C ALA A 55 6.94 -0.90 15.03
N GLY A 56 5.92 -0.61 15.86
CA GLY A 56 5.88 0.61 16.67
C GLY A 56 5.45 1.88 15.94
N ILE A 57 4.92 1.79 14.71
CA ILE A 57 4.48 2.94 13.90
C ILE A 57 3.07 3.38 14.36
N ASN A 58 2.91 3.68 15.65
CA ASN A 58 1.60 3.91 16.29
C ASN A 58 1.36 5.36 16.73
N GLU A 59 2.26 6.29 16.40
CA GLU A 59 2.07 7.71 16.63
C GLU A 59 0.69 8.16 16.11
N VAL A 60 -0.08 8.83 16.96
CA VAL A 60 -1.41 9.33 16.57
C VAL A 60 -1.23 10.57 15.72
N VAL A 61 -1.75 10.52 14.51
CA VAL A 61 -1.67 11.62 13.54
C VAL A 61 -3.06 11.97 13.02
N THR A 62 -3.22 13.23 12.63
CA THR A 62 -4.45 13.74 12.02
C THR A 62 -4.26 13.81 10.51
N GLU A 63 -5.06 13.05 9.76
CA GLU A 63 -5.12 13.10 8.29
C GLU A 63 -6.56 13.45 7.86
N GLY A 64 -6.74 14.69 7.39
CA GLY A 64 -8.08 15.24 7.16
C GLY A 64 -8.88 15.30 8.45
N GLU A 65 -10.03 14.64 8.46
CA GLU A 65 -10.92 14.56 9.63
C GLU A 65 -10.64 13.36 10.56
N ARG A 66 -9.66 12.52 10.21
CA ARG A 66 -9.37 11.28 10.93
C ARG A 66 -8.16 11.44 11.83
N THR A 67 -8.35 11.22 13.13
CA THR A 67 -7.27 11.16 14.12
C THR A 67 -7.08 9.71 14.57
N LEU A 68 -6.05 9.06 14.05
CA LEU A 68 -5.80 7.64 14.26
C LEU A 68 -4.29 7.37 14.41
N PRO A 69 -3.89 6.23 15.03
CA PRO A 69 -2.52 5.76 14.93
C PRO A 69 -2.07 5.65 13.48
N LYS A 70 -0.84 6.06 13.18
CA LYS A 70 -0.26 6.06 11.83
C LYS A 70 -0.34 4.68 11.17
N SER A 71 -0.17 3.61 11.93
CA SER A 71 -0.36 2.21 11.51
C SER A 71 -1.76 1.89 11.00
N GLN A 72 -2.79 2.68 11.31
CA GLN A 72 -4.14 2.51 10.77
C GLN A 72 -4.38 3.25 9.45
N LEU A 73 -3.51 4.21 9.13
CA LEU A 73 -3.58 5.02 7.91
C LEU A 73 -2.71 4.46 6.77
N VAL A 74 -1.77 3.55 7.07
CA VAL A 74 -0.93 2.94 6.04
C VAL A 74 -1.73 2.08 5.06
N THR A 75 -1.34 2.17 3.79
CA THR A 75 -1.86 1.36 2.69
C THR A 75 -0.72 0.78 1.86
N THR A 76 -1.03 -0.14 0.95
CA THR A 76 -0.09 -0.66 -0.05
C THR A 76 0.54 0.46 -0.87
N HIS A 77 -0.19 1.55 -1.15
CA HIS A 77 0.38 2.73 -1.80
C HIS A 77 1.38 3.47 -0.91
N THR A 78 1.15 3.54 0.40
CA THR A 78 2.13 4.07 1.36
C THR A 78 3.42 3.25 1.30
N ALA A 79 3.32 1.92 1.38
CA ALA A 79 4.48 1.03 1.31
C ALA A 79 5.26 1.17 -0.02
N ARG A 80 4.56 1.19 -1.17
CA ARG A 80 5.16 1.41 -2.49
C ARG A 80 5.91 2.74 -2.58
N ARG A 81 5.31 3.83 -2.07
CA ARG A 81 5.95 5.16 -2.09
C ARG A 81 7.17 5.22 -1.16
N SER A 82 7.09 4.62 0.03
CA SER A 82 8.23 4.53 0.96
C SER A 82 9.38 3.74 0.35
N ALA A 83 9.11 2.62 -0.32
CA ALA A 83 10.13 1.84 -1.02
C ALA A 83 10.83 2.66 -2.11
N ALA A 84 10.09 3.42 -2.92
CA ALA A 84 10.67 4.28 -3.95
C ALA A 84 11.60 5.36 -3.36
N THR A 85 11.20 6.01 -2.27
CA THR A 85 12.05 6.99 -1.58
C THR A 85 13.32 6.37 -1.03
N ASN A 86 13.23 5.20 -0.38
CA ASN A 86 14.40 4.53 0.16
C ASN A 86 15.38 4.11 -0.93
N LEU A 87 14.89 3.51 -2.02
CA LEU A 87 15.72 3.16 -3.17
C LEU A 87 16.41 4.38 -3.79
N TYR A 88 15.72 5.51 -3.86
CA TYR A 88 16.32 6.76 -4.32
C TYR A 88 17.43 7.24 -3.38
N LEU A 89 17.20 7.19 -2.06
CA LEU A 89 18.20 7.54 -1.04
C LEU A 89 19.41 6.58 -1.02
N GLU A 90 19.24 5.35 -1.49
CA GLU A 90 20.31 4.37 -1.74
C GLU A 90 21.04 4.61 -3.08
N GLY A 91 20.61 5.60 -3.87
CA GLY A 91 21.23 5.99 -5.13
C GLY A 91 20.72 5.24 -6.35
N ALA A 92 19.62 4.49 -6.25
CA ALA A 92 19.00 3.85 -7.41
C ALA A 92 18.51 4.90 -8.41
N SER A 93 18.67 4.63 -9.70
CA SER A 93 18.25 5.57 -10.74
C SER A 93 16.73 5.73 -10.77
N LEU A 94 16.25 6.93 -11.12
CA LEU A 94 14.82 7.21 -11.29
C LEU A 94 14.16 6.23 -12.27
N LYS A 95 14.88 5.83 -13.33
CA LYS A 95 14.38 4.87 -14.30
C LYS A 95 14.19 3.49 -13.67
N THR A 96 15.17 3.00 -12.91
CA THR A 96 15.07 1.72 -12.20
C THR A 96 13.89 1.70 -11.23
N ILE A 97 13.71 2.78 -10.46
CA ILE A 97 12.61 2.90 -9.51
C ILE A 97 11.25 2.95 -10.25
N ALA A 98 11.18 3.70 -11.35
CA ALA A 98 9.99 3.78 -12.19
C ALA A 98 9.59 2.42 -12.77
N ASP A 99 10.56 1.69 -13.34
CA ASP A 99 10.38 0.35 -13.91
C ASP A 99 9.91 -0.64 -12.84
N LEU A 100 10.53 -0.65 -11.66
CA LEU A 100 10.19 -1.57 -10.57
C LEU A 100 8.79 -1.32 -9.98
N GLY A 101 8.40 -0.06 -9.85
CA GLY A 101 7.10 0.27 -9.28
C GLY A 101 6.00 0.52 -10.29
N GLY A 102 6.26 0.41 -11.60
CA GLY A 102 5.26 0.60 -12.65
C GLY A 102 4.78 2.04 -12.78
N TRP A 103 5.69 3.02 -12.73
CA TRP A 103 5.37 4.41 -13.06
C TRP A 103 5.62 4.65 -14.55
N GLU A 104 4.57 4.99 -15.29
CA GLU A 104 4.67 5.33 -16.71
C GLU A 104 5.34 6.71 -16.93
N ASN A 105 5.28 7.59 -15.93
CA ASN A 105 5.84 8.94 -15.99
C ASN A 105 6.84 9.18 -14.85
N SER A 106 8.10 9.43 -15.21
CA SER A 106 9.21 9.74 -14.29
C SER A 106 9.06 11.07 -13.55
N GLU A 107 8.33 12.05 -14.10
CA GLU A 107 8.02 13.31 -13.39
C GLU A 107 7.02 13.07 -12.24
N THR A 108 6.06 12.16 -12.43
CA THR A 108 5.14 11.76 -11.36
C THR A 108 5.88 11.08 -10.20
N LEU A 109 6.94 10.31 -10.49
CA LEU A 109 7.79 9.72 -9.46
C LEU A 109 8.50 10.80 -8.62
N ARG A 110 9.01 11.86 -9.25
CA ARG A 110 9.70 12.96 -8.54
C ARG A 110 8.82 13.65 -7.49
N LEU A 111 7.52 13.79 -7.73
CA LEU A 111 6.57 14.33 -6.76
C LEU A 111 6.38 13.44 -5.51
N TYR A 112 6.65 12.13 -5.63
CA TYR A 112 6.49 11.16 -4.54
C TYR A 112 7.75 10.91 -3.74
N LEU A 113 8.91 11.15 -4.35
CA LEU A 113 10.18 11.21 -3.64
C LEU A 113 10.12 12.44 -2.73
N ARG A 114 9.79 12.25 -1.45
CA ARG A 114 9.97 13.27 -0.39
C ARG A 114 11.46 13.51 -0.11
N ALA A 115 12.28 13.53 -1.15
CA ALA A 115 13.67 13.88 -1.11
C ALA A 115 13.77 15.40 -1.26
N SER A 116 14.15 16.06 -0.18
CA SER A 116 14.51 17.48 -0.16
C SER A 116 15.83 17.70 -0.90
N GLY A 117 16.18 18.95 -1.22
CA GLY A 117 17.51 19.28 -1.77
C GLY A 117 18.68 18.79 -0.88
N PHE A 118 18.41 18.57 0.41
CA PHE A 118 19.36 18.00 1.37
C PHE A 118 19.70 16.53 1.06
N ASP A 119 18.75 15.78 0.50
CA ASP A 119 18.93 14.37 0.15
C ASP A 119 19.80 14.20 -1.09
N SER A 120 19.71 15.11 -2.06
CA SER A 120 20.64 15.18 -3.20
C SER A 120 22.07 15.50 -2.75
N ALA A 121 22.24 16.38 -1.75
CA ALA A 121 23.55 16.67 -1.16
C ALA A 121 24.15 15.45 -0.44
N ARG A 122 23.30 14.66 0.23
CA ARG A 122 23.71 13.40 0.87
C ARG A 122 24.21 12.37 -0.15
N LEU A 123 23.50 12.20 -1.26
CA LEU A 123 23.91 11.33 -2.37
C LEU A 123 25.20 11.83 -3.03
N ALA A 124 25.35 13.15 -3.20
CA ALA A 124 26.51 13.75 -3.84
C ALA A 124 27.82 13.52 -3.05
N LYS A 125 27.75 13.46 -1.72
CA LYS A 125 28.92 13.22 -0.85
C LYS A 125 29.67 11.94 -1.21
N ASP A 126 28.96 10.88 -1.60
CA ASP A 126 29.57 9.58 -1.83
C ASP A 126 30.10 9.40 -3.27
N LEU A 127 29.80 10.35 -4.16
CA LEU A 127 30.32 10.37 -5.53
C LEU A 127 31.81 10.68 -5.55
N ASN A 128 32.58 9.89 -6.30
CA ASN A 128 34.02 10.10 -6.47
C ASN A 128 34.37 11.45 -7.10
N PHE A 129 33.42 12.12 -7.73
CA PHE A 129 33.62 13.46 -8.31
C PHE A 129 33.89 14.53 -7.23
N PHE A 130 33.35 14.37 -6.03
CA PHE A 130 33.52 15.31 -4.91
C PHE A 130 34.51 14.82 -3.84
N LYS A 131 35.21 13.71 -4.11
CA LYS A 131 36.28 13.19 -3.25
C LYS A 131 37.63 13.73 -3.68
#